data_AF-A0A383BPE7-F1
#
_entry.id   AF-A0A383BPE7-F1
#
_cell.length_a   1.000
_cell.length_b   1.000
_cell.length_c   1.000
_cell.angle_alpha   90.00
_cell.angle_beta   90.00
_cell.angle_gamma   90.00
#
_symmetry.space_group_name_H-M   'P 1'
#
loop_
_entity.id
_entity.type
_entity.pdbx_description
1 polymer ?
#
loop_
_entity_poly.entity_id
_entity_poly.type
_entity_poly.pdbx_seq_one_letter_code
_entity_poly.pdbx_strand_id
1 'polypeptide(L)'
;MKQQPPGFVAEVASLCKAADVHLILDEVFVAFGRLGTMLVCSEEGIQPDFLCLAKGLTGGYLPLAATMTTQEICSVFEGPYHEHRALYHGHTFTANPLASSVALKNVELLEEDINHGLIAGGVHAFGKQVVECFGDHPCVREVRQRGLACCLDLCPSGRL
;
A
#
# COMPACT_ATOMS: atom_id res chain seq x y z
N MET A 1 -11.13 2.86 -10.13
CA MET A 1 -9.93 3.39 -9.44
C MET A 1 -9.53 4.70 -10.11
N LYS A 2 -9.83 5.86 -9.51
CA LYS A 2 -9.25 7.13 -9.99
C LYS A 2 -7.82 7.21 -9.49
N GLN A 3 -6.88 7.40 -10.40
CA GLN A 3 -5.48 7.61 -10.03
C GLN A 3 -5.31 9.05 -9.55
N GLN A 4 -4.57 9.20 -8.46
CA GLN A 4 -4.11 10.51 -8.01
C GLN A 4 -2.91 10.93 -8.88
N PRO A 5 -2.76 12.24 -9.18
CA PRO A 5 -1.59 12.72 -9.89
C PRO A 5 -0.32 12.54 -9.04
N PRO A 6 0.87 12.46 -9.66
CA PRO A 6 2.14 12.44 -8.93
C PRO A 6 2.24 13.63 -7.95
N GLY A 7 2.76 13.40 -6.74
CA GLY A 7 2.91 14.43 -5.72
C GLY A 7 1.64 14.74 -4.92
N PHE A 8 0.48 14.15 -5.28
CA PHE A 8 -0.77 14.37 -4.55
C PHE A 8 -0.65 13.98 -3.07
N VAL A 9 -0.05 12.82 -2.78
CA VAL A 9 0.09 12.33 -1.40
C VAL A 9 1.07 13.21 -0.62
N ALA A 10 2.16 13.64 -1.26
CA ALA A 10 3.12 14.57 -0.65
C ALA A 10 2.48 15.91 -0.28
N GLU A 11 1.65 16.47 -1.16
CA GLU A 11 0.92 17.72 -0.90
C GLU A 11 -0.07 17.55 0.26
N VAL A 12 -0.83 16.45 0.28
CA VAL A 12 -1.74 16.14 1.41
C VAL A 12 -0.96 16.02 2.72
N ALA A 13 0.21 15.38 2.72
CA ALA A 13 1.05 15.27 3.92
C ALA A 13 1.53 16.65 4.42
N SER A 14 1.92 17.54 3.50
CA SER A 14 2.30 18.92 3.83
C SER A 14 1.13 19.67 4.49
N LEU A 15 -0.08 19.54 3.94
CA LEU A 15 -1.29 20.17 4.48
C LEU A 15 -1.66 19.61 5.85
N CYS A 16 -1.61 18.29 6.04
CA CYS A 16 -1.87 17.66 7.33
C CYS A 16 -0.93 18.19 8.42
N LYS A 17 0.37 18.29 8.10
CA LYS A 17 1.38 18.86 9.00
C LYS A 17 1.10 20.34 9.32
N ALA A 18 0.74 21.14 8.32
CA ALA A 18 0.43 22.56 8.53
C ALA A 18 -0.83 22.78 9.37
N ALA A 19 -1.77 21.83 9.35
CA ALA A 19 -3.03 21.89 10.08
C ALA A 19 -3.02 21.15 11.44
N ASP A 20 -1.87 20.59 11.83
CA ASP A 20 -1.74 19.78 13.07
C ASP A 20 -2.76 18.62 13.13
N VAL A 21 -2.92 17.90 12.00
CA VAL A 21 -3.78 16.72 11.91
C VAL A 21 -2.99 15.50 11.48
N HIS A 22 -3.30 14.35 12.07
CA HIS A 22 -2.62 13.11 11.73
C HIS A 22 -2.95 12.62 10.32
N LEU A 23 -1.93 12.18 9.59
CA LEU A 23 -2.03 11.51 8.31
C LEU A 23 -2.01 9.98 8.49
N ILE A 24 -3.06 9.33 8.02
CA ILE A 24 -3.15 7.86 7.95
C ILE A 24 -3.09 7.45 6.48
N LEU A 25 -2.13 6.61 6.12
CA LEU A 25 -2.08 5.98 4.80
C LEU A 25 -2.47 4.51 4.90
N ASP A 26 -3.47 4.12 4.11
CA ASP A 26 -3.83 2.73 3.92
C ASP A 26 -3.11 2.15 2.70
N GLU A 27 -2.03 1.43 2.96
CA GLU A 27 -1.23 0.77 1.93
C GLU A 27 -1.50 -0.73 1.82
N VAL A 28 -2.56 -1.23 2.45
CA VAL A 28 -2.91 -2.66 2.45
C VAL A 28 -2.98 -3.24 1.04
N PHE A 29 -3.50 -2.49 0.06
CA PHE A 29 -3.56 -2.94 -1.34
C PHE A 29 -2.34 -2.54 -2.18
N VAL A 30 -1.79 -1.35 -1.96
CA VAL A 30 -0.89 -0.70 -2.93
C VAL A 30 0.60 -0.97 -2.70
N ALA A 31 0.96 -1.40 -1.49
CA ALA A 31 2.33 -1.78 -1.13
C ALA A 31 2.76 -3.13 -1.72
N PHE A 32 3.97 -3.55 -1.36
CA PHE A 32 4.56 -4.86 -1.61
C PHE A 32 4.62 -5.20 -3.11
N GLY A 33 5.11 -4.25 -3.90
CA GLY A 33 5.31 -4.40 -5.33
C GLY A 33 4.04 -4.25 -6.17
N ARG A 34 2.84 -4.12 -5.57
CA ARG A 34 1.58 -4.00 -6.34
C ARG A 34 1.63 -2.84 -7.31
N LEU A 35 2.10 -1.66 -6.88
CA LEU A 35 2.21 -0.49 -7.75
C LEU A 35 3.61 -0.33 -8.37
N GLY A 36 4.52 -1.29 -8.16
CA GLY A 36 5.90 -1.27 -8.66
C GLY A 36 6.96 -0.89 -7.61
N THR A 37 6.54 -0.31 -6.49
CA THR A 37 7.39 0.02 -5.33
C THR A 37 7.05 -0.86 -4.13
N MET A 38 7.94 -0.89 -3.14
CA MET A 38 7.67 -1.57 -1.86
C MET A 38 6.59 -0.84 -1.05
N LEU A 39 6.72 0.47 -0.87
CA LEU A 39 5.73 1.33 -0.20
C LEU A 39 5.54 2.60 -1.04
N VAL A 40 4.30 3.05 -1.17
CA VAL A 40 3.95 4.25 -1.93
C VAL A 40 4.40 5.52 -1.20
N CYS A 41 4.29 5.55 0.13
CA CYS A 41 4.79 6.67 0.94
C CYS A 41 6.30 6.87 0.75
N SER A 42 7.07 5.78 0.64
CA SER A 42 8.51 5.86 0.36
C SER A 42 8.80 6.36 -1.06
N GLU A 43 8.01 5.96 -2.06
CA GLU A 43 8.11 6.47 -3.44
C GLU A 43 7.85 7.99 -3.49
N GLU A 44 6.90 8.49 -2.71
CA GLU A 44 6.55 9.91 -2.61
C GLU A 44 7.44 10.69 -1.62
N GLY A 45 8.42 10.05 -0.97
CA GLY A 45 9.35 10.69 -0.05
C GLY A 45 8.71 11.23 1.23
N ILE A 46 7.62 10.62 1.69
CA ILE A 46 6.87 11.06 2.88
C ILE A 46 6.74 9.96 3.94
N GLN A 47 6.55 10.38 5.19
CA GLN A 47 6.33 9.52 6.33
C GLN A 47 4.98 9.89 6.99
N PRO A 48 3.98 8.99 6.99
CA PRO A 48 2.70 9.25 7.64
C PRO A 48 2.79 9.05 9.17
N ASP A 49 1.82 9.59 9.90
CA ASP A 49 1.66 9.33 11.34
C ASP A 49 1.23 7.88 11.61
N PHE A 50 0.41 7.32 10.72
CA PHE A 50 -0.01 5.94 10.75
C PHE A 50 0.04 5.31 9.36
N LEU A 51 0.50 4.05 9.29
CA LEU A 51 0.56 3.27 8.05
C LEU A 51 -0.09 1.90 8.27
N CYS A 52 -1.10 1.58 7.46
CA CYS A 52 -1.80 0.28 7.49
C CYS A 52 -1.23 -0.66 6.43
N LEU A 53 -0.82 -1.87 6.84
CA LEU A 53 -0.23 -2.90 5.99
C LEU A 53 -0.90 -4.25 6.25
N ALA A 54 -1.15 -5.03 5.19
CA ALA A 54 -1.59 -6.43 5.24
C ALA A 54 -1.37 -7.06 3.86
N LYS A 55 -2.23 -8.01 3.44
CA LYS A 55 -2.25 -8.64 2.10
C LYS A 55 -0.86 -9.05 1.60
N GLY A 56 -0.24 -8.20 0.80
CA GLY A 56 1.10 -8.41 0.23
C GLY A 56 2.19 -8.61 1.27
N LEU A 57 1.99 -8.16 2.51
CA LEU A 57 2.91 -8.32 3.64
C LEU A 57 3.38 -9.77 3.82
N THR A 58 2.46 -10.73 3.69
CA THR A 58 2.76 -12.17 3.84
C THR A 58 2.65 -12.93 2.53
N GLY A 59 2.45 -12.24 1.40
CA GLY A 59 2.21 -12.88 0.10
C GLY A 59 0.95 -13.77 0.06
N GLY A 60 0.04 -13.63 1.05
CA GLY A 60 -1.15 -14.48 1.18
C GLY A 60 -0.92 -15.84 1.85
N TYR A 61 0.29 -16.13 2.34
CA TYR A 61 0.61 -17.41 2.99
C TYR A 61 -0.06 -17.57 4.36
N LEU A 62 -0.07 -16.50 5.17
CA LEU A 62 -0.67 -16.48 6.50
C LEU A 62 -1.31 -15.11 6.78
N PRO A 63 -2.38 -15.05 7.59
CA PRO A 63 -3.01 -13.77 7.95
C PRO A 63 -2.09 -12.97 8.87
N LEU A 64 -1.70 -11.78 8.43
CA LEU A 64 -1.03 -10.77 9.24
C LEU A 64 -1.41 -9.38 8.73
N ALA A 65 -1.60 -8.46 9.66
CA ALA A 65 -1.72 -7.04 9.40
C ALA A 65 -0.83 -6.29 10.41
N ALA A 66 -0.37 -5.11 10.01
CA ALA A 66 0.39 -4.21 10.86
C ALA A 66 -0.19 -2.80 10.72
N THR A 67 -0.35 -2.12 11.86
CA THR A 67 -0.56 -0.67 11.90
C THR A 67 0.72 -0.09 12.49
N MET A 68 1.50 0.58 11.66
CA MET A 68 2.72 1.26 12.10
C MET A 68 2.38 2.69 12.53
N THR A 69 3.13 3.24 13.46
CA THR A 69 3.03 4.64 13.88
C THR A 69 4.39 5.19 14.28
N THR A 70 4.48 6.48 14.52
CA THR A 70 5.72 7.14 14.95
C THR A 70 6.05 6.82 16.41
N GLN A 71 7.32 6.91 16.76
CA GLN A 71 7.75 6.77 18.15
C GLN A 71 7.10 7.81 19.06
N GLU A 72 6.90 9.04 18.55
CA GLU A 72 6.24 10.13 19.27
C GLU A 72 4.82 9.73 19.69
N ILE A 73 4.00 9.22 18.76
CA ILE A 73 2.65 8.76 19.06
C ILE A 73 2.67 7.54 19.98
N CYS A 74 3.57 6.58 19.74
CA CYS A 74 3.70 5.40 20.59
C CYS A 74 4.04 5.76 22.05
N SER A 75 4.90 6.77 22.25
CA SER A 75 5.33 7.23 23.58
C SER A 75 4.20 7.83 24.41
N VAL A 76 3.08 8.22 23.80
CA VAL A 76 1.89 8.68 24.52
C VAL A 76 1.35 7.57 25.43
N PHE A 77 1.55 6.30 25.07
CA PHE A 77 1.11 5.15 25.85
C PHE A 77 2.13 4.66 26.89
N GLU A 78 3.33 5.24 26.93
CA GLU A 78 4.37 4.91 27.90
C GLU A 78 4.17 5.68 29.21
N GLY A 79 4.33 5.01 30.35
CA GLY A 79 4.21 5.64 31.67
C GLY A 79 4.05 4.62 32.80
N PRO A 80 4.19 5.05 34.05
CA PRO A 80 3.91 4.21 35.20
C PRO A 80 2.44 3.79 35.25
N TYR A 81 2.16 2.62 35.82
CA TYR A 81 0.82 2.00 35.83
C TYR A 81 -0.31 2.92 36.33
N HIS A 82 -0.03 3.77 37.32
CA HIS A 82 -1.01 4.67 37.92
C HIS A 82 -1.45 5.84 37.02
N GLU A 83 -0.73 6.11 35.92
CA GLU A 83 -1.13 7.12 34.93
C GLU A 83 -2.20 6.60 33.96
N HIS A 84 -2.46 5.29 33.93
CA HIS A 84 -3.48 4.66 33.08
C HIS A 84 -3.33 4.99 31.57
N ARG A 85 -2.11 5.20 31.10
CA ARG A 85 -1.80 5.55 29.70
C ARG A 85 -1.63 4.36 28.76
N ALA A 86 -1.48 3.15 29.28
CA ALA A 86 -1.17 1.97 28.48
C ALA A 86 -2.23 1.68 27.41
N LEU A 87 -1.78 1.35 26.20
CA LEU A 87 -2.64 0.93 25.10
C LEU A 87 -3.07 -0.54 25.29
N TYR A 88 -4.27 -0.75 25.81
CA TYR A 88 -4.88 -2.09 25.95
C TYR A 88 -5.53 -2.55 24.64
N HIS A 89 -4.73 -2.65 23.57
CA HIS A 89 -5.19 -3.10 22.27
C HIS A 89 -4.40 -4.32 21.79
N GLY A 90 -5.12 -5.38 21.42
CA GLY A 90 -4.54 -6.62 20.93
C GLY A 90 -5.57 -7.72 20.87
N HIS A 91 -5.21 -8.82 20.23
CA HIS A 91 -6.00 -10.03 20.12
C HIS A 91 -5.11 -11.26 20.36
N THR A 92 -5.70 -12.44 20.55
CA THR A 92 -4.99 -13.69 20.88
C THR A 92 -3.83 -13.99 19.93
N PHE A 93 -3.97 -13.64 18.66
CA PHE A 93 -2.94 -13.88 17.62
C PHE A 93 -2.05 -12.66 17.29
N THR A 94 -2.06 -11.61 18.12
CA THR A 94 -1.23 -10.41 17.87
C THR A 94 0.24 -10.83 17.84
N ALA A 95 0.97 -10.35 16.82
CA ALA A 95 2.37 -10.70 16.59
C ALA A 95 2.63 -12.22 16.53
N ASN A 96 1.73 -12.98 15.90
CA ASN A 96 1.93 -14.43 15.69
C ASN A 96 3.33 -14.70 15.10
N PRO A 97 4.20 -15.46 15.79
CA PRO A 97 5.59 -15.63 15.37
C PRO A 97 5.73 -16.29 13.99
N LEU A 98 4.85 -17.23 13.64
CA LEU A 98 4.90 -17.91 12.35
C LEU A 98 4.52 -16.97 11.21
N ALA A 99 3.43 -16.21 11.37
CA ALA A 99 3.02 -15.21 10.39
C ALA A 99 4.07 -14.11 10.23
N SER A 100 4.72 -13.71 11.32
CA SER A 100 5.80 -12.71 11.32
C SER A 100 7.04 -13.21 10.58
N SER A 101 7.46 -14.46 10.81
CA SER A 101 8.58 -15.08 10.07
C SER A 101 8.30 -15.19 8.57
N VAL A 102 7.06 -15.53 8.19
CA VAL A 102 6.62 -15.55 6.80
C VAL A 102 6.65 -14.14 6.19
N ALA A 103 6.17 -13.13 6.91
CA ALA A 103 6.21 -11.75 6.45
C ALA A 103 7.65 -11.28 6.18
N LEU A 104 8.57 -11.53 7.11
CA LEU A 104 9.99 -11.17 6.94
C LEU A 104 10.58 -11.78 5.68
N LYS A 105 10.41 -13.09 5.47
CA LYS A 105 10.97 -13.75 4.29
C LYS A 105 10.29 -13.29 2.99
N ASN A 106 8.99 -13.05 3.02
CA ASN A 106 8.26 -12.54 1.86
C ASN A 106 8.72 -11.12 1.48
N VAL A 107 8.91 -10.23 2.45
CA VAL A 107 9.43 -8.88 2.20
C VAL A 107 10.85 -8.95 1.61
N GLU A 108 11.74 -9.75 2.19
CA GLU A 108 13.11 -9.96 1.68
C GLU A 108 13.12 -10.39 0.20
N LEU A 109 12.32 -11.39 -0.15
CA LEU A 109 12.21 -11.88 -1.54
C LEU A 109 11.63 -10.80 -2.48
N LEU A 110 10.62 -10.06 -2.02
CA LEU A 110 10.04 -8.97 -2.83
C LEU A 110 11.02 -7.83 -3.04
N GLU A 111 11.86 -7.49 -2.05
CA GLU A 111 12.93 -6.50 -2.23
C GLU A 111 13.91 -6.96 -3.31
N GLU A 112 14.34 -8.22 -3.28
CA GLU A 112 15.20 -8.79 -4.32
C GLU A 112 14.53 -8.72 -5.70
N ASP A 113 13.27 -9.14 -5.82
CA ASP A 113 12.52 -9.10 -7.09
C ASP A 113 12.35 -7.68 -7.63
N ILE A 114 12.09 -6.69 -6.76
CA ILE A 114 12.03 -5.28 -7.14
C ILE A 114 13.41 -4.80 -7.63
N ASN A 115 14.47 -5.08 -6.87
CA ASN A 115 15.83 -4.65 -7.18
C ASN A 115 16.38 -5.28 -8.47
N HIS A 116 15.99 -6.52 -8.76
CA HIS A 116 16.32 -7.20 -10.02
C HIS A 116 15.46 -6.73 -11.21
N GLY A 117 14.49 -5.84 -10.98
CA GLY A 117 13.60 -5.33 -12.02
C GLY A 117 12.54 -6.33 -12.48
N LEU A 118 12.34 -7.44 -11.75
CA LEU A 118 11.32 -8.44 -12.09
C LEU A 118 9.92 -7.82 -12.04
N ILE A 119 9.65 -7.05 -10.98
CA ILE A 119 8.37 -6.35 -10.84
C ILE A 119 8.19 -5.31 -11.96
N ALA A 120 9.22 -4.51 -12.26
CA ALA A 120 9.17 -3.52 -13.33
C ALA A 120 8.90 -4.15 -14.72
N GLY A 121 9.56 -5.28 -15.01
CA GLY A 121 9.31 -6.06 -16.22
C GLY A 121 7.88 -6.60 -16.28
N GLY A 122 7.36 -7.11 -15.17
CA GLY A 122 5.97 -7.56 -15.04
C GLY A 122 4.96 -6.44 -15.28
N VAL A 123 5.20 -5.25 -14.72
CA VAL A 123 4.36 -4.06 -14.92
C VAL A 123 4.32 -3.66 -16.39
N HIS A 124 5.48 -3.64 -17.06
CA HIS A 124 5.56 -3.31 -18.49
C HIS A 124 4.78 -4.32 -19.35
N ALA A 125 5.03 -5.62 -19.13
CA ALA A 125 4.35 -6.68 -19.88
C ALA A 125 2.83 -6.66 -19.65
N PHE A 126 2.40 -6.48 -18.41
CA PHE A 126 0.98 -6.39 -18.06
C PHE A 126 0.31 -5.17 -18.72
N GLY A 127 0.92 -3.99 -18.62
CA GLY A 127 0.40 -2.77 -19.25
C GLY A 127 0.28 -2.89 -20.77
N LYS A 128 1.29 -3.48 -21.43
CA LYS A 128 1.25 -3.76 -22.87
C LYS A 128 0.04 -4.63 -23.25
N GLN A 129 -0.19 -5.74 -22.53
CA GLN A 129 -1.31 -6.63 -22.79
C GLN A 129 -2.68 -5.95 -22.55
N VAL A 130 -2.78 -5.13 -21.50
CA VAL A 130 -4.00 -4.37 -21.21
C VAL A 130 -4.37 -3.44 -22.38
N VAL A 131 -3.40 -2.71 -22.93
CA VAL A 131 -3.62 -1.82 -24.08
C VAL A 131 -3.97 -2.62 -25.34
N GLU A 132 -3.21 -3.68 -25.64
CA GLU A 132 -3.44 -4.53 -26.82
C GLU A 132 -4.84 -5.17 -26.82
N CYS A 133 -5.32 -5.62 -25.65
CA CYS A 133 -6.63 -6.28 -25.56
C CYS A 133 -7.80 -5.30 -25.47
N PHE A 134 -7.63 -4.16 -24.78
CA PHE A 134 -8.77 -3.32 -24.36
C PHE A 134 -8.71 -1.85 -24.79
N GLY A 135 -7.60 -1.39 -25.36
CA GLY A 135 -7.40 0.02 -25.72
C GLY A 135 -8.50 0.57 -26.62
N ASP A 136 -8.86 -0.18 -27.66
CA ASP A 136 -9.87 0.18 -28.67
C ASP A 136 -11.13 -0.68 -28.59
N HIS A 137 -11.32 -1.45 -27.51
CA HIS A 137 -12.47 -2.34 -27.41
C HIS A 137 -13.77 -1.52 -27.32
N PRO A 138 -14.79 -1.78 -28.17
CA PRO A 138 -15.96 -0.92 -28.30
C PRO A 138 -16.78 -0.79 -27.01
N CYS A 139 -16.78 -1.83 -26.17
CA CYS A 139 -17.48 -1.82 -24.88
C CYS A 139 -16.65 -1.28 -23.70
N VAL A 140 -15.42 -0.82 -23.91
CA VAL A 140 -14.56 -0.31 -22.83
C VAL A 140 -14.48 1.20 -22.98
N ARG A 141 -15.04 1.97 -22.06
CA ARG A 141 -14.97 3.45 -22.07
C ARG A 141 -13.58 3.95 -21.74
N GLU A 142 -12.99 3.44 -20.66
CA GLU A 142 -11.73 3.95 -20.13
C GLU A 142 -10.91 2.80 -19.55
N VAL A 143 -9.60 2.87 -19.74
CA VAL A 143 -8.62 1.94 -19.20
C VAL A 143 -7.69 2.71 -18.29
N ARG A 144 -7.54 2.28 -17.04
CA ARG A 144 -6.59 2.87 -16.09
C ARG A 144 -5.73 1.77 -15.48
N GLN A 145 -4.41 1.90 -15.60
CA GLN A 145 -3.45 0.95 -15.07
C GLN A 145 -2.35 1.68 -14.29
N ARG A 146 -2.00 1.16 -13.11
CA ARG A 146 -0.80 1.56 -12.33
C ARG A 146 -0.20 0.30 -11.73
N GLY A 147 1.09 0.09 -11.94
CA GLY A 147 1.78 -1.15 -11.56
C GLY A 147 1.05 -2.40 -12.06
N LEU A 148 0.88 -3.38 -11.20
CA LEU A 148 0.15 -4.62 -11.49
C LEU A 148 -1.34 -4.53 -11.15
N ALA A 149 -1.94 -3.33 -11.23
CA ALA A 149 -3.36 -3.09 -11.05
C ALA A 149 -3.96 -2.39 -12.27
N CYS A 150 -5.14 -2.86 -12.71
CA CYS A 150 -5.88 -2.30 -13.83
C CYS A 150 -7.37 -2.18 -13.49
N CYS A 151 -8.03 -1.20 -14.09
CA CYS A 151 -9.45 -0.94 -13.99
C CYS A 151 -9.99 -0.60 -15.39
N LEU A 152 -11.05 -1.31 -15.80
CA LEU A 152 -11.75 -1.09 -17.05
C LEU A 152 -13.14 -0.54 -16.73
N ASP A 153 -13.47 0.64 -17.23
CA ASP A 153 -14.84 1.16 -17.16
C ASP A 153 -15.57 0.70 -18.41
N LEU A 154 -16.66 -0.04 -18.23
CA LEU A 154 -17.42 -0.60 -19.34
C LEU A 154 -18.52 0.37 -19.80
N CYS A 155 -18.77 0.38 -21.10
CA CYS A 155 -19.91 1.05 -21.73
C CYS A 155 -20.58 0.07 -22.71
N PRO A 156 -21.53 -0.74 -22.23
CA PRO A 156 -22.16 -1.80 -23.04
C PRO A 156 -22.87 -1.29 -24.30
N SER A 157 -23.27 -0.02 -24.33
CA SER A 157 -23.88 0.65 -25.49
C SER A 157 -22.87 1.16 -26.53
N GLY A 158 -21.57 0.93 -26.34
CA GLY A 158 -20.48 1.42 -27.21
C GLY A 158 -19.84 2.73 -26.72
N ARG A 159 -18.57 2.98 -27.10
CA ARG A 159 -17.91 4.30 -26.98
C ARG A 159 -18.60 5.29 -27.94
N LEU A 160 -19.23 6.34 -27.40
CA LEU A 160 -19.60 7.54 -28.17
C LEU A 160 -18.38 8.45 -28.31
#